data_AF-A0A2D6D4F8-F1
#
_entry.id   AF-A0A2D6D4F8-F1
#
_cell.length_a   1.000
_cell.length_b   1.000
_cell.length_c   1.000
_cell.angle_alpha   90.00
_cell.angle_beta   90.00
_cell.angle_gamma   90.00
#
_symmetry.space_group_name_H-M   'P 1'
#
loop_
_entity.id
_entity.type
_entity.pdbx_description
1 polymer ?
#
loop_
_entity_poly.entity_id
_entity_poly.type
_entity_poly.pdbx_seq_one_letter_code
_entity_poly.pdbx_strand_id
1 'polypeptide(L)'
;MALSSENEFTCDQTAPDLVRRYLRGAALSPLFLHGNALDVLTSLPQDSVDCCMTSPPYWGHRQYAEDGIGLEDEHVAYVHSLVAILNRVGRVLKPSGSLWLNIGDTYENKHLVGVPWRVA
;
A
#
# COMPACT_ATOMS: atom_id res chain seq x y z
N MET A 1 35.57 23.90 -3.49
CA MET A 1 34.13 23.66 -3.69
C MET A 1 33.93 22.16 -3.61
N ALA A 2 33.85 21.63 -2.39
CA ALA A 2 33.67 20.21 -2.16
C ALA A 2 32.19 19.89 -2.36
N LEU A 3 31.89 19.10 -3.39
CA LEU A 3 30.61 18.42 -3.51
C LEU A 3 30.54 17.48 -2.31
N SER A 4 29.66 17.79 -1.36
CA SER A 4 29.36 16.92 -0.24
C SER A 4 28.85 15.58 -0.77
N SER A 5 29.75 14.59 -0.74
CA SER A 5 29.44 13.18 -0.57
C SER A 5 28.40 13.05 0.54
N GLU A 6 27.29 12.33 0.28
CA GLU A 6 26.54 11.47 1.21
C GLU A 6 25.21 11.09 0.53
N ASN A 7 25.26 10.28 -0.53
CA ASN A 7 24.08 9.54 -0.98
C ASN A 7 24.50 8.16 -1.48
N GLU A 8 25.25 7.46 -0.64
CA GLU A 8 25.53 6.05 -0.81
C GLU A 8 24.30 5.27 -0.29
N PHE A 9 23.40 4.91 -1.19
CA PHE A 9 22.39 3.89 -0.91
C PHE A 9 23.13 2.55 -0.85
N THR A 10 23.55 2.15 0.35
CA THR A 10 24.17 0.85 0.57
C THR A 10 23.10 -0.25 0.50
N CYS A 11 23.46 -1.38 -0.11
CA CYS A 11 22.64 -2.58 -0.32
C CYS A 11 22.13 -3.23 0.99
N ASP A 12 22.48 -2.68 2.14
CA ASP A 12 22.31 -3.29 3.47
C ASP A 12 21.23 -2.59 4.33
N GLN A 13 20.50 -1.61 3.77
CA GLN A 13 19.46 -0.89 4.51
C GLN A 13 18.10 -1.60 4.39
N THR A 14 17.51 -1.97 5.52
CA THR A 14 16.16 -2.53 5.56
C THR A 14 15.10 -1.45 5.30
N ALA A 15 13.94 -1.83 4.76
CA ALA A 15 12.80 -0.92 4.60
C ALA A 15 12.46 -0.11 5.88
N PRO A 16 12.40 -0.71 7.09
CA PRO A 16 12.15 0.05 8.32
C PRO A 16 13.21 1.13 8.61
N ASP A 17 14.48 0.88 8.31
CA ASP A 17 15.55 1.86 8.58
C ASP A 17 15.47 3.05 7.63
N LEU A 18 15.19 2.78 6.36
CA LEU A 18 14.96 3.82 5.34
C LEU A 18 13.78 4.72 5.73
N VAL A 19 12.65 4.12 6.14
CA VAL A 19 11.46 4.87 6.59
C VAL A 19 11.77 5.74 7.79
N ARG A 20 12.42 5.20 8.82
CA ARG A 20 12.75 5.95 10.04
C ARG A 20 13.70 7.13 9.74
N ARG A 21 14.67 6.93 8.86
CA ARG A 21 15.56 8.00 8.41
C ARG A 21 14.78 9.07 7.66
N TYR A 22 13.89 8.66 6.75
CA TYR A 22 13.05 9.58 5.98
C TYR A 22 12.15 10.44 6.86
N LEU A 23 11.45 9.83 7.82
CA LEU A 23 10.55 10.54 8.75
C LEU A 23 11.27 11.53 9.68
N ARG A 24 12.56 11.32 9.97
CA ARG A 24 13.38 12.26 10.77
C ARG A 24 14.04 13.35 9.93
N GLY A 25 14.12 13.15 8.61
CA GLY A 25 14.78 14.08 7.71
C GLY A 25 13.89 15.26 7.35
N ALA A 26 14.51 16.29 6.74
CA ALA A 26 13.81 17.42 6.13
C ALA A 26 13.72 17.30 4.60
N ALA A 27 14.18 16.17 4.03
CA ALA A 27 14.18 15.96 2.59
C ALA A 27 12.75 15.79 2.07
N LEU A 28 12.41 16.51 1.00
CA LEU A 28 11.10 16.43 0.33
C LEU A 28 11.11 15.49 -0.88
N SER A 29 12.26 14.87 -1.19
CA SER A 29 12.37 13.89 -2.26
C SER A 29 11.61 12.61 -1.90
N PRO A 30 10.79 12.03 -2.79
CA PRO A 30 10.03 10.81 -2.48
C PRO A 30 10.92 9.64 -2.04
N LEU A 31 10.46 8.88 -1.03
CA LEU A 31 11.03 7.59 -0.68
C LEU A 31 10.28 6.48 -1.42
N PHE A 32 10.99 5.71 -2.24
CA PHE A 32 10.45 4.53 -2.91
C PHE A 32 10.81 3.28 -2.11
N LEU A 33 9.80 2.45 -1.84
CA LEU A 33 9.95 1.17 -1.15
C LEU A 33 9.42 0.07 -2.07
N HIS A 34 10.20 -0.99 -2.24
CA HIS A 34 9.83 -2.14 -3.06
C HIS A 34 9.61 -3.36 -2.17
N GLY A 35 8.50 -4.06 -2.37
CA GLY A 35 8.15 -5.28 -1.63
C GLY A 35 6.65 -5.49 -1.51
N ASN A 36 6.28 -6.61 -0.88
CA ASN A 36 4.88 -6.90 -0.56
C ASN A 36 4.30 -5.80 0.35
N ALA A 37 3.14 -5.27 -0.03
CA ALA A 37 2.52 -4.15 0.69
C ALA A 37 2.25 -4.46 2.16
N LEU A 38 1.84 -5.69 2.52
CA LEU A 38 1.63 -6.09 3.92
C LEU A 38 2.91 -6.02 4.72
N ASP A 39 4.02 -6.52 4.17
CA ASP A 39 5.31 -6.56 4.86
C ASP A 39 5.88 -5.14 5.01
N VAL A 40 5.85 -4.36 3.93
CA VAL A 40 6.28 -2.96 3.94
C VAL A 40 5.46 -2.19 4.97
N LEU A 41 4.13 -2.18 4.86
CA LEU A 41 3.25 -1.47 5.79
C LEU A 41 3.39 -1.97 7.23
N THR A 42 3.74 -3.24 7.46
CA THR A 42 4.00 -3.76 8.82
C THR A 42 5.28 -3.17 9.42
N SER A 43 6.29 -2.90 8.60
CA SER A 43 7.55 -2.30 9.07
C SER A 43 7.46 -0.80 9.39
N LEU A 44 6.43 -0.11 8.88
CA LEU A 44 6.24 1.33 9.09
C LEU A 44 5.86 1.65 10.56
N PRO A 45 6.25 2.79 11.13
CA PRO A 45 5.75 3.21 12.43
C PRO A 45 4.23 3.45 12.42
N GLN A 46 3.57 3.21 13.55
CA GLN A 46 2.17 3.59 13.72
C GLN A 46 2.02 5.14 13.70
N ASP A 47 0.85 5.64 13.32
CA ASP A 47 0.51 7.07 13.33
C ASP A 47 1.55 7.97 12.62
N SER A 48 2.12 7.47 11.52
CA SER A 48 3.22 8.13 10.80
C SER A 48 2.82 8.75 9.46
N VAL A 49 1.64 8.42 8.94
CA VAL A 49 1.15 8.85 7.62
C VAL A 49 -0.09 9.72 7.76
N ASP A 50 -0.11 10.87 7.08
CA ASP A 50 -1.27 11.79 7.09
C ASP A 50 -2.33 11.41 6.03
N CYS A 51 -1.92 10.83 4.91
CA CYS A 51 -2.82 10.49 3.82
C CYS A 51 -2.33 9.24 3.08
N CYS A 52 -3.25 8.32 2.82
CA CYS A 52 -3.05 7.20 1.91
C CYS A 52 -3.99 7.34 0.72
N MET A 53 -3.44 7.24 -0.49
CA MET A 53 -4.21 7.16 -1.73
C MET A 53 -3.76 5.91 -2.47
N THR A 54 -4.71 5.06 -2.86
CA THR A 54 -4.39 3.78 -3.51
C THR A 54 -5.47 3.32 -4.47
N SER A 55 -5.05 2.57 -5.49
CA SER A 55 -5.89 1.86 -6.46
C SER A 55 -5.37 0.43 -6.62
N PRO A 56 -5.68 -0.47 -5.68
CA PRO A 56 -5.21 -1.86 -5.73
C PRO A 56 -5.72 -2.57 -6.99
N PRO A 57 -5.18 -3.75 -7.37
CA PRO A 57 -5.73 -4.55 -8.45
C PRO A 57 -7.23 -4.80 -8.28
N TYR A 58 -8.05 -4.53 -9.30
CA TYR A 58 -9.49 -4.76 -9.22
C TYR A 58 -9.81 -6.23 -9.47
N TRP A 59 -10.70 -6.81 -8.66
CA TRP A 59 -11.03 -8.22 -8.73
C TRP A 59 -11.57 -8.65 -10.09
N GLY A 60 -10.94 -9.62 -10.74
CA GLY A 60 -11.36 -10.18 -12.02
C GLY A 60 -11.09 -9.29 -13.24
N HIS A 61 -10.29 -8.22 -13.12
CA HIS A 61 -10.02 -7.31 -14.25
C HIS A 61 -8.74 -7.64 -15.00
N ARG A 62 -7.58 -7.53 -14.34
CA ARG A 62 -6.27 -7.65 -14.99
C ARG A 62 -5.38 -8.63 -14.25
N GLN A 63 -4.71 -9.48 -15.01
CA GLN A 63 -3.59 -10.27 -14.52
C GLN A 63 -2.31 -9.45 -14.67
N TYR A 64 -1.66 -9.20 -13.54
CA TYR A 64 -0.35 -8.56 -13.49
C TYR A 64 0.75 -9.63 -13.52
N ALA A 65 1.98 -9.23 -13.88
CA ALA A 65 3.11 -10.16 -14.03
C ALA A 65 3.63 -10.72 -12.70
N GLU A 66 3.25 -10.11 -11.59
CA GLU A 66 3.64 -10.50 -10.23
C GLU A 66 2.44 -11.08 -9.48
N ASP A 67 2.72 -12.03 -8.58
CA ASP A 67 1.73 -12.60 -7.68
C ASP A 67 1.17 -11.52 -6.74
N GLY A 68 -0.16 -11.47 -6.61
CA GLY A 68 -0.85 -10.46 -5.81
C GLY A 68 -2.36 -10.71 -5.72
N ILE A 69 -3.07 -9.77 -5.09
CA ILE A 69 -4.54 -9.82 -5.00
C ILE A 69 -5.18 -9.44 -6.34
N GLY A 70 -6.46 -9.75 -6.51
CA GLY A 70 -7.28 -9.33 -7.66
C GLY A 70 -7.68 -10.46 -8.60
N LEU A 71 -7.18 -11.67 -8.38
CA LEU A 71 -7.49 -12.87 -9.17
C LEU A 71 -7.93 -14.06 -8.31
N GLU A 72 -8.31 -13.82 -7.06
CA GLU A 72 -8.89 -14.84 -6.20
C GLU A 72 -10.14 -15.45 -6.84
N ASP A 73 -10.38 -16.74 -6.63
CA ASP A 73 -11.52 -17.46 -7.22
C ASP A 73 -12.88 -16.85 -6.84
N GLU A 74 -12.98 -16.35 -5.60
CA GLU A 74 -14.18 -15.73 -5.07
C GLU A 74 -13.92 -14.26 -4.70
N HIS A 75 -14.88 -13.38 -5.03
CA HIS A 75 -14.82 -11.96 -4.67
C HIS A 75 -14.71 -11.72 -3.16
N VAL A 76 -15.25 -12.64 -2.34
CA VAL A 76 -15.14 -12.58 -0.88
C VAL A 76 -13.69 -12.76 -0.43
N ALA A 77 -12.95 -13.69 -1.04
CA ALA A 77 -11.53 -13.89 -0.75
C ALA A 77 -10.70 -12.64 -1.11
N TYR A 78 -10.98 -12.02 -2.25
CA TYR A 78 -10.37 -10.73 -2.62
C TYR A 78 -10.67 -9.62 -1.60
N VAL A 79 -11.93 -9.47 -1.18
CA VAL A 79 -12.30 -8.47 -0.17
C VAL A 79 -11.55 -8.71 1.14
N HIS A 80 -11.40 -9.96 1.58
CA HIS A 80 -10.61 -10.30 2.77
C HIS A 80 -9.13 -9.91 2.61
N SER A 81 -8.50 -10.24 1.49
CA SER A 81 -7.11 -9.88 1.20
C SER A 81 -6.92 -8.35 1.19
N LEU A 82 -7.84 -7.63 0.54
CA LEU A 82 -7.83 -6.17 0.49
C LEU A 82 -7.98 -5.55 1.88
N VAL A 83 -8.98 -5.98 2.66
CA VAL A 83 -9.20 -5.49 4.04
C VAL A 83 -7.99 -5.77 4.93
N ALA A 84 -7.30 -6.91 4.76
CA ALA A 84 -6.07 -7.19 5.49
C ALA A 84 -4.99 -6.12 5.23
N ILE A 85 -4.83 -5.67 3.98
CA ILE A 85 -3.91 -4.60 3.61
C ILE A 85 -4.40 -3.25 4.17
N LEU A 86 -5.68 -2.93 4.00
CA LEU A 86 -6.26 -1.67 4.48
C LEU A 86 -6.18 -1.54 6.01
N ASN A 87 -6.27 -2.64 6.77
CA ASN A 87 -6.03 -2.65 8.21
C ASN A 87 -4.59 -2.24 8.56
N ARG A 88 -3.60 -2.62 7.74
CA ARG A 88 -2.21 -2.15 7.91
C ARG A 88 -2.07 -0.68 7.56
N VAL A 89 -2.80 -0.19 6.55
CA VAL A 89 -2.89 1.24 6.25
C VAL A 89 -3.49 2.00 7.43
N GLY A 90 -4.61 1.52 8.00
CA GLY A 90 -5.24 2.14 9.17
C GLY A 90 -4.31 2.26 10.37
N ARG A 91 -3.45 1.26 10.61
CA ARG A 91 -2.43 1.31 11.67
C ARG A 91 -1.37 2.39 11.45
N VAL A 92 -0.94 2.63 10.21
CA VAL A 92 0.13 3.62 9.92
C VAL A 92 -0.42 5.03 9.76
N LEU A 93 -1.71 5.17 9.46
CA LEU A 93 -2.38 6.46 9.42
C LEU A 93 -2.45 7.07 10.82
N LYS A 94 -2.19 8.37 10.90
CA LYS A 94 -2.46 9.16 12.11
C LYS A 94 -3.96 9.15 12.44
N PRO A 95 -4.36 9.46 13.68
CA PRO A 95 -5.77 9.62 14.03
C PRO A 95 -6.50 10.69 13.20
N SER A 96 -5.77 11.71 12.71
CA SER A 96 -6.28 12.75 11.80
C SER A 96 -6.12 12.40 10.32
N GLY A 97 -5.65 11.19 10.02
CA GLY A 97 -5.28 10.77 8.67
C GLY A 97 -6.50 10.44 7.80
N SER A 98 -6.27 10.39 6.49
CA SER A 98 -7.32 10.03 5.51
C SER A 98 -6.89 8.88 4.60
N LEU A 99 -7.85 8.04 4.22
CA LEU A 99 -7.69 6.98 3.25
C LEU A 99 -8.59 7.27 2.03
N TRP A 100 -7.98 7.28 0.86
CA TRP A 100 -8.63 7.42 -0.44
C TRP A 100 -8.42 6.13 -1.23
N LEU A 101 -9.49 5.34 -1.34
CA LEU A 101 -9.48 4.06 -2.03
C LEU A 101 -10.22 4.16 -3.36
N ASN A 102 -9.52 3.93 -4.45
CA ASN A 102 -10.11 3.82 -5.79
C ASN A 102 -10.23 2.35 -6.17
N ILE A 103 -11.45 1.84 -6.27
CA ILE A 103 -11.73 0.45 -6.65
C ILE A 103 -12.90 0.38 -7.62
N GLY A 104 -12.75 -0.45 -8.65
CA GLY A 104 -13.82 -0.77 -9.59
C GLY A 104 -14.67 -1.95 -9.10
N ASP A 105 -15.87 -2.05 -9.65
CA ASP A 105 -16.74 -3.22 -9.47
C ASP A 105 -16.58 -4.20 -10.63
N THR A 106 -17.15 -5.39 -10.46
CA THR A 106 -17.11 -6.50 -11.42
C THR A 106 -18.48 -7.15 -11.54
N TYR A 107 -18.70 -7.86 -12.64
CA TYR A 107 -19.93 -8.60 -12.90
C TYR A 107 -19.71 -10.10 -12.75
N GLU A 108 -20.64 -10.77 -12.10
CA GLU A 108 -20.73 -12.23 -12.01
C GLU A 108 -22.15 -12.64 -12.38
N ASN A 109 -22.30 -13.59 -13.32
CA ASN A 109 -23.61 -14.03 -13.83
C ASN A 109 -24.52 -12.87 -14.31
N LYS A 110 -23.94 -11.80 -14.89
CA LYS A 110 -24.62 -10.55 -15.32
C LYS A 110 -25.20 -9.72 -14.17
N HIS A 111 -24.84 -10.02 -12.93
CA HIS A 111 -25.17 -9.21 -11.77
C HIS A 111 -23.93 -8.45 -11.31
N LEU A 112 -24.14 -7.22 -10.86
CA LEU A 112 -23.08 -6.44 -10.23
C LEU A 112 -22.74 -7.09 -8.88
N VAL A 113 -21.47 -7.40 -8.65
CA VAL A 113 -21.01 -8.06 -7.42
C VAL A 113 -21.11 -7.12 -6.23
N GLY A 114 -20.89 -5.82 -6.46
CA GLY A 114 -20.93 -4.80 -5.43
C GLY A 114 -19.63 -4.73 -4.63
N VAL A 115 -18.48 -5.02 -5.24
CA VAL A 115 -17.18 -5.07 -4.54
C VAL A 115 -16.91 -3.80 -3.72
N PRO A 116 -17.13 -2.56 -4.24
CA PRO A 116 -16.92 -1.35 -3.45
C PRO A 116 -17.74 -1.29 -2.15
N TRP A 117 -18.98 -1.78 -2.19
CA TRP A 117 -19.88 -1.78 -1.04
C TRP A 117 -19.54 -2.84 0.01
N ARG A 118 -18.71 -3.83 -0.35
CA ARG A 118 -18.30 -4.91 0.55
C ARG A 118 -17.02 -4.58 1.33
N VAL A 119 -16.30 -3.55 0.90
CA VAL A 119 -15.06 -3.07 1.54
C VAL A 119 -15.33 -1.91 2.51
N ALA A 120 -16.43 -1.17 2.29
CA ALA A 120 -16.82 0.01 3.04
C ALA A 120 -17.45 -0.29 4.41
#